data_AF-A0A7W0YQ98-F1
#
_entry.id   AF-A0A7W0YQ98-F1
#
_cell.length_a   1.000
_cell.length_b   1.000
_cell.length_c   1.000
_cell.angle_alpha   90.00
_cell.angle_beta   90.00
_cell.angle_gamma   90.00
#
_symmetry.space_group_name_H-M   'P 1'
#
loop_
_entity.id
_entity.type
_entity.pdbx_description
1 polymer ?
#
loop_
_entity_poly.entity_id
_entity_poly.type
_entity_poly.pdbx_seq_one_letter_code
_entity_poly.pdbx_strand_id
1 'polypeptide(L)'
;MEELAAQTYCQRAALELAALIQHQRKPTGHSRRDSALLRSCVTRALEAVTIPDQAREGPWQVGSRPLRRRGRGGLKYIPTVHRGGTVVMVNTPNEAEELVAFLNFCGMKDFTSG
;
A
#
# COMPACT_ATOMS: atom_id res chain seq x y z
N MET A 1 -9.11 5.90 23.11
CA MET A 1 -10.05 5.46 22.05
C MET A 1 -9.37 5.44 20.68
N GLU A 2 -8.55 6.44 20.34
CA GLU A 2 -7.83 6.53 19.05
C GLU A 2 -6.88 5.33 18.80
N GLU A 3 -6.21 4.84 19.83
CA GLU A 3 -5.25 3.73 19.72
C GLU A 3 -5.91 2.38 19.32
N LEU A 4 -7.13 2.11 19.81
CA LEU A 4 -7.95 0.95 19.42
C LEU A 4 -8.47 1.06 17.97
N ALA A 5 -8.80 2.28 17.53
CA ALA A 5 -9.20 2.54 16.15
C ALA A 5 -8.01 2.33 15.19
N ALA A 6 -6.82 2.84 15.55
CA ALA A 6 -5.59 2.66 14.78
C ALA A 6 -5.22 1.18 14.61
N GLN A 7 -5.26 0.39 15.69
CA GLN A 7 -5.03 -1.06 15.63
C GLN A 7 -6.02 -1.78 14.71
N THR A 8 -7.30 -1.39 14.75
CA THR A 8 -8.34 -1.96 13.88
C THR A 8 -8.07 -1.65 12.40
N TYR A 9 -7.60 -0.45 12.08
CA TYR A 9 -7.22 -0.09 10.71
C TYR A 9 -5.98 -0.84 10.23
N CYS A 10 -4.94 -0.97 11.07
CA CYS A 10 -3.75 -1.75 10.72
C CYS A 10 -4.10 -3.22 10.41
N GLN A 11 -4.95 -3.86 11.22
CA GLN A 11 -5.37 -5.24 11.01
C GLN A 11 -6.18 -5.41 9.71
N ARG A 12 -7.18 -4.55 9.47
CA ARG A 12 -7.99 -4.60 8.24
C ARG A 12 -7.15 -4.35 6.99
N ALA A 13 -6.26 -3.36 7.05
CA ALA A 13 -5.38 -3.05 5.95
C ALA A 13 -4.40 -4.20 5.65
N ALA A 14 -3.91 -4.92 6.67
CA ALA A 14 -3.05 -6.10 6.45
C ALA A 14 -3.78 -7.20 5.66
N LEU A 15 -5.06 -7.46 5.95
CA LEU A 15 -5.87 -8.44 5.23
C LEU A 15 -6.11 -8.02 3.77
N GLU A 16 -6.51 -6.76 3.55
CA GLU A 16 -6.72 -6.26 2.20
C GLU A 16 -5.43 -6.20 1.38
N LEU A 17 -4.31 -5.86 2.03
CA LEU A 17 -3.00 -5.83 1.40
C LEU A 17 -2.54 -7.24 0.99
N ALA A 18 -2.69 -8.23 1.87
CA ALA A 18 -2.36 -9.62 1.53
C ALA A 18 -3.18 -10.11 0.32
N ALA A 19 -4.48 -9.81 0.29
CA ALA A 19 -5.34 -10.19 -0.82
C ALA A 19 -5.02 -9.43 -2.12
N LEU A 20 -4.63 -8.16 -2.02
CA LEU A 20 -4.16 -7.36 -3.15
C LEU A 20 -2.85 -7.93 -3.71
N ILE A 21 -1.87 -8.24 -2.85
CA ILE A 21 -0.58 -8.84 -3.25
C ILE A 21 -0.81 -10.17 -3.94
N GLN A 22 -1.64 -11.04 -3.38
CA GLN A 22 -1.96 -12.34 -3.97
C GLN A 22 -2.56 -12.19 -5.37
N HIS A 23 -3.52 -11.27 -5.53
CA HIS A 23 -4.12 -10.98 -6.82
C HIS A 23 -3.10 -10.38 -7.82
N GLN A 24 -2.19 -9.51 -7.38
CA GLN A 24 -1.16 -8.94 -8.24
C GLN A 24 -0.11 -9.97 -8.69
N ARG A 25 0.19 -10.97 -7.85
CA ARG A 25 1.08 -12.08 -8.18
C ARG A 25 0.45 -13.06 -9.17
N LYS A 26 -0.85 -13.33 -9.03
CA LYS A 26 -1.62 -14.26 -9.89
C LYS A 26 -2.91 -13.59 -10.40
N PRO A 27 -2.81 -12.65 -11.35
CA PRO A 27 -3.99 -11.98 -11.88
C PRO A 27 -4.87 -12.99 -12.63
N THR A 28 -6.13 -13.12 -12.22
CA THR A 28 -7.12 -13.98 -12.89
C THR A 28 -7.83 -13.18 -13.99
N GLY A 29 -7.42 -13.43 -15.24
CA GLY A 29 -7.99 -12.78 -16.43
C GLY A 29 -7.68 -11.27 -16.51
N HIS A 30 -8.56 -10.51 -17.17
CA HIS A 30 -8.46 -9.04 -17.28
C HIS A 30 -9.03 -8.29 -16.06
N SER A 31 -9.46 -9.01 -15.02
CA SER A 31 -10.02 -8.39 -13.83
C SER A 31 -8.93 -7.81 -12.95
N ARG A 32 -9.12 -6.57 -12.50
CA ARG A 32 -8.30 -5.95 -11.46
C ARG A 32 -9.07 -6.01 -10.14
N ARG A 33 -8.40 -6.43 -9.07
CA ARG A 33 -8.90 -6.19 -7.72
C ARG A 33 -8.85 -4.69 -7.43
N ASP A 34 -9.99 -4.16 -7.03
CA ASP A 34 -10.08 -2.79 -6.54
C ASP A 34 -9.35 -2.66 -5.19
N SER A 35 -8.52 -1.63 -5.05
CA SER A 35 -7.83 -1.29 -3.82
C SER A 35 -8.58 -0.22 -3.00
N ALA A 36 -9.83 0.13 -3.37
CA ALA A 36 -10.63 1.15 -2.69
C ALA A 36 -10.77 0.92 -1.18
N LEU A 37 -10.96 -0.33 -0.72
CA LEU A 37 -11.06 -0.65 0.71
C LEU A 37 -9.74 -0.41 1.44
N LEU A 38 -8.61 -0.83 0.86
CA LEU A 38 -7.27 -0.54 1.39
C LEU A 38 -7.05 0.96 1.49
N ARG A 39 -7.34 1.71 0.41
CA ARG A 39 -7.21 3.16 0.36
C ARG A 39 -8.06 3.84 1.43
N SER A 40 -9.32 3.44 1.57
CA SER A 40 -10.20 3.99 2.60
C SER A 40 -9.68 3.74 4.02
N CYS A 41 -9.09 2.56 4.28
CA CYS A 41 -8.47 2.28 5.58
C CYS A 41 -7.24 3.14 5.83
N VAL A 42 -6.36 3.30 4.82
CA VAL A 42 -5.16 4.13 4.91
C VAL A 42 -5.54 5.60 5.15
N THR A 43 -6.45 6.16 4.35
CA THR A 43 -6.91 7.55 4.49
C THR A 43 -7.51 7.78 5.88
N ARG A 44 -8.42 6.92 6.34
CA ARG A 44 -9.03 7.08 7.67
C ARG A 44 -8.02 6.94 8.81
N ALA A 45 -7.02 6.08 8.67
CA ALA A 45 -5.96 5.97 9.67
C ALA A 45 -5.06 7.20 9.71
N LEU A 46 -4.72 7.76 8.54
CA LEU A 46 -3.98 9.01 8.40
C LEU A 46 -4.74 10.23 8.93
N GLU A 47 -6.07 10.24 8.80
CA GLU A 47 -6.94 11.29 9.35
C GLU A 47 -7.12 11.15 10.87
N ALA A 48 -7.20 9.92 11.38
CA ALA A 48 -7.43 9.64 12.79
C ALA A 48 -6.15 9.73 13.64
N VAL A 49 -4.97 9.67 13.02
CA VAL A 49 -3.69 9.65 13.71
C VAL A 49 -2.71 10.57 12.99
N THR A 50 -2.07 11.47 13.72
CA THR A 50 -0.90 12.18 13.23
C THR A 50 0.24 11.18 13.06
N ILE A 51 0.46 10.70 11.83
CA ILE A 51 1.60 9.84 11.54
C ILE A 51 2.87 10.67 11.65
N PRO A 52 3.82 10.31 12.54
CA PRO A 52 5.07 11.05 12.67
C PRO A 52 5.84 10.98 11.35
N ASP A 53 6.54 12.05 10.98
CA ASP A 53 7.35 12.11 9.75
C ASP A 53 8.35 10.95 9.65
N GLN A 54 8.82 10.46 10.80
CA GLN A 54 9.70 9.29 10.96
C GLN A 54 9.12 8.01 10.34
N ALA A 55 7.79 7.87 10.30
CA ALA A 55 7.15 6.72 9.66
C ALA A 55 7.34 6.74 8.13
N ARG A 56 7.71 7.86 7.52
CA ARG A 56 8.09 7.88 6.10
C ARG A 56 9.47 7.25 5.85
N GLU A 57 10.30 7.14 6.87
CA GLU A 57 11.69 6.66 6.82
C GLU A 57 11.83 5.18 7.20
N GLY A 58 10.73 4.44 7.25
CA GLY A 58 10.73 3.03 7.66
C GLY A 58 11.14 2.04 6.56
N PRO A 59 11.04 0.73 6.85
CA PRO A 59 11.51 -0.34 5.96
C PRO A 59 10.70 -0.50 4.68
N TRP A 60 9.45 -0.01 4.64
CA TRP A 60 8.70 0.12 3.39
C TRP A 60 9.12 1.39 2.66
N GLN A 61 9.34 1.26 1.35
CA GLN A 61 9.83 2.34 0.51
C GLN A 61 8.98 2.50 -0.75
N VAL A 62 8.91 3.75 -1.23
CA VAL A 62 8.32 4.06 -2.53
C VAL A 62 9.30 3.62 -3.62
N GLY A 63 8.76 3.07 -4.70
CA GLY A 63 9.50 2.73 -5.91
C GLY A 63 8.68 3.00 -7.15
N SER A 64 9.23 2.64 -8.30
CA SER A 64 8.50 2.70 -9.56
C SER A 64 8.92 1.59 -10.50
N ARG A 65 7.98 1.18 -11.35
CA ARG A 65 8.23 0.24 -12.44
C ARG A 65 7.93 0.93 -13.78
N PRO A 66 8.90 1.05 -14.69
CA PRO A 66 8.68 1.74 -15.96
C PRO A 66 7.67 1.01 -16.86
N LEU A 67 6.91 1.77 -17.63
CA LEU A 67 5.98 1.26 -18.63
C LEU A 67 6.45 1.60 -20.04
N ARG A 68 6.24 0.67 -20.99
CA ARG A 68 6.52 0.90 -22.41
C ARG A 68 5.52 1.87 -23.08
N ARG A 69 4.32 2.00 -22.51
CA ARG A 69 3.24 2.90 -22.96
C ARG A 69 2.66 3.61 -21.74
N ARG A 70 2.07 4.80 -21.92
CA ARG A 70 1.41 5.52 -20.82
C ARG A 70 0.33 4.63 -20.19
N GLY A 71 0.37 4.50 -18.88
CA GLY A 71 -0.60 3.81 -18.06
C GLY A 71 -1.74 4.71 -17.62
N ARG A 72 -2.39 4.34 -16.50
CA ARG A 72 -3.48 5.13 -15.91
C ARG A 72 -2.98 6.52 -15.48
N GLY A 73 -3.84 7.53 -15.60
CA GLY A 73 -3.48 8.92 -15.30
C GLY A 73 -2.38 9.50 -16.20
N GLY A 74 -2.07 8.85 -17.33
CA GLY A 74 -1.00 9.27 -18.24
C GLY A 74 0.42 8.97 -17.75
N LEU A 75 0.57 8.23 -16.63
CA LEU A 75 1.87 7.92 -16.04
C LEU A 75 2.70 7.02 -16.95
N LYS A 76 4.00 7.29 -17.04
CA LYS A 76 4.96 6.43 -17.79
C LYS A 76 5.53 5.29 -16.94
N TYR A 77 5.03 5.12 -15.72
CA TYR A 77 5.46 4.12 -14.76
C TYR A 77 4.28 3.69 -13.90
N ILE A 78 4.42 2.55 -13.22
CA ILE A 78 3.54 2.10 -12.15
C ILE A 78 4.23 2.48 -10.84
N PRO A 79 3.60 3.32 -9.99
CA PRO A 79 4.08 3.55 -8.63
C PRO A 79 4.02 2.26 -7.81
N THR A 80 5.05 2.00 -7.02
CA THR A 80 5.14 0.78 -6.21
C THR A 80 5.50 1.09 -4.76
N VAL A 81 5.07 0.22 -3.86
CA VAL A 81 5.52 0.18 -2.46
C VAL A 81 6.20 -1.15 -2.23
N HIS A 82 7.40 -1.14 -1.66
CA HIS A 82 8.21 -2.35 -1.54
C HIS A 82 8.94 -2.45 -0.21
N ARG A 83 9.15 -3.69 0.23
CA ARG A 83 9.97 -4.08 1.38
C ARG A 83 10.45 -5.51 1.15
N GLY A 84 11.77 -5.72 1.19
CA GLY A 84 12.36 -7.02 0.87
C GLY A 84 11.90 -7.53 -0.49
N GLY A 85 11.40 -8.77 -0.53
CA GLY A 85 10.84 -9.37 -1.77
C GLY A 85 9.36 -9.02 -2.03
N THR A 86 8.72 -8.18 -1.21
CA THR A 86 7.32 -7.78 -1.43
C THR A 86 7.25 -6.50 -2.23
N VAL A 87 6.46 -6.52 -3.31
CA VAL A 87 6.16 -5.36 -4.15
C VAL A 87 4.65 -5.23 -4.31
N VAL A 88 4.13 -4.05 -4.03
CA VAL A 88 2.72 -3.68 -4.15
C VAL A 88 2.62 -2.59 -5.21
N MET A 89 1.86 -2.83 -6.27
CA MET A 89 1.57 -1.84 -7.30
C MET A 89 0.34 -1.01 -6.89
N VAL A 90 0.42 0.31 -6.99
CA VAL A 90 -0.70 1.23 -6.70
C VAL A 90 -0.99 2.13 -7.90
N ASN A 91 -2.06 2.93 -7.86
CA ASN A 91 -2.52 3.66 -9.03
C ASN A 91 -1.83 5.01 -9.20
N THR A 92 -1.45 5.68 -8.09
CA THR A 92 -0.88 7.03 -8.11
C THR A 92 0.37 7.13 -7.22
N PRO A 93 1.26 8.11 -7.48
CA PRO A 93 2.41 8.36 -6.60
C PRO A 93 1.99 8.72 -5.18
N ASN A 94 0.94 9.52 -5.03
CA ASN A 94 0.41 9.90 -3.72
C ASN A 94 -0.09 8.68 -2.92
N GLU A 95 -0.78 7.74 -3.58
CA GLU A 95 -1.19 6.49 -2.94
C GLU A 95 0.03 5.68 -2.45
N ALA A 96 1.18 5.76 -3.13
CA ALA A 96 2.40 5.06 -2.71
C ALA A 96 3.01 5.69 -1.45
N GLU A 97 3.09 7.02 -1.41
CA GLU A 97 3.58 7.79 -0.25
C GLU A 97 2.72 7.52 1.00
N GLU A 98 1.40 7.66 0.87
CA GLU A 98 0.44 7.43 1.95
C GLU A 98 0.51 5.99 2.47
N LEU A 99 0.57 5.02 1.54
CA LEU A 99 0.67 3.62 1.91
C LEU A 99 1.99 3.33 2.63
N VAL A 100 3.13 3.86 2.17
CA VAL A 100 4.42 3.68 2.85
C VAL A 100 4.39 4.22 4.28
N ALA A 101 3.92 5.46 4.46
CA ALA A 101 3.82 6.07 5.79
C ALA A 101 2.95 5.22 6.72
N PHE A 102 1.80 4.77 6.23
CA PHE A 102 0.88 3.93 6.98
C PHE A 102 1.47 2.55 7.33
N LEU A 103 2.12 1.87 6.38
CA LEU A 103 2.69 0.54 6.61
C LEU A 103 3.84 0.58 7.63
N ASN A 104 4.66 1.61 7.56
CA ASN A 104 5.75 1.83 8.51
C ASN A 104 5.22 2.21 9.89
N PHE A 105 4.20 3.08 9.97
CA PHE A 105 3.50 3.39 11.21
C PHE A 105 2.92 2.13 11.88
N CYS A 106 2.25 1.29 11.11
CA CYS A 106 1.70 0.01 11.60
C CYS A 106 2.78 -1.06 11.86
N GLY A 107 4.06 -0.79 11.57
CA GLY A 107 5.15 -1.77 11.70
C GLY A 107 4.96 -3.03 10.85
N MET A 108 4.24 -2.93 9.73
CA MET A 108 3.85 -4.10 8.92
C MET A 108 5.07 -4.83 8.37
N LYS A 109 5.14 -6.16 8.57
CA LYS A 109 6.18 -7.02 8.00
C LYS A 109 5.99 -7.22 6.50
N ASP A 110 7.03 -7.68 5.81
CA ASP A 110 6.92 -8.08 4.41
C ASP A 110 6.13 -9.40 4.28
N PHE A 111 5.64 -9.66 3.07
CA PHE A 111 4.78 -10.79 2.71
C PHE A 111 5.54 -11.80 1.81
N THR A 112 6.83 -11.98 2.09
CA THR A 112 7.74 -12.86 1.34
C THR A 112 7.56 -14.33 1.72
N SER A 113 7.12 -14.61 2.95
CA SER A 113 6.76 -15.94 3.44
C SER A 113 5.26 -16.22 3.26
N GLY A 114 4.90 -16.76 2.10
CA GLY A 114 3.59 -17.32 1.77
C GLY A 114 3.70 -18.27 0.58
#